data_AF-A0A7S1TNI1-F1
#
_entry.id   AF-A0A7S1TNI1-F1
#
_cell.length_a   1.000
_cell.length_b   1.000
_cell.length_c   1.000
_cell.angle_alpha   90.00
_cell.angle_beta   90.00
_cell.angle_gamma   90.00
#
_symmetry.space_group_name_H-M   'P 1'
#
loop_
_entity.id
_entity.type
_entity.pdbx_description
1 polymer ?
#
loop_
_entity_poly.entity_id
_entity_poly.type
_entity_poly.pdbx_seq_one_letter_code
_entity_poly.pdbx_strand_id
1 'polypeptide(L)'
;MLAPKPAPCPCTLPLATYLPALHLPALFSFTCANPLTRARRPLGTRGSPLALAQAYETKRRLGETFPELAAEGAVEICTIMTKGDAILDKALSEIGGKGLFTKELDVSLMNKEVDICVHSMKDVPTWLVPGTVLPCNLPREDTRDAFISEKASNIAGLP
;
A
#
# COMPACT_ATOMS: atom_id res chain seq x y z
N MET A 1 26.05 10.01 37.16
CA MET A 1 26.34 9.58 35.76
C MET A 1 25.01 9.61 35.02
N LEU A 2 24.79 10.66 34.21
CA LEU A 2 23.56 10.82 33.44
C LEU A 2 23.57 9.81 32.29
N ALA A 3 22.48 9.06 32.13
CA ALA A 3 22.29 8.17 30.99
C ALA A 3 22.42 8.96 29.66
N PRO A 4 23.00 8.36 28.61
CA PRO A 4 23.09 9.02 27.31
C PRO A 4 21.67 9.31 26.78
N LYS A 5 21.49 10.56 26.32
CA LYS A 5 20.26 11.01 25.66
C LYS A 5 19.99 10.12 24.42
N PRO A 6 18.77 9.58 24.24
CA PRO A 6 18.47 8.73 23.08
C PRO A 6 18.67 9.51 21.78
N ALA A 7 19.22 8.84 20.76
CA ALA A 7 19.43 9.41 19.45
C ALA A 7 18.09 9.87 18.83
N PRO A 8 18.05 11.02 18.13
CA PRO A 8 16.84 11.49 17.46
C PRO A 8 16.46 10.54 16.31
N CYS A 9 15.15 10.29 16.18
CA CYS A 9 14.59 9.40 15.16
C CYS A 9 14.86 9.92 13.73
N PRO A 10 15.16 9.03 12.76
CA PRO A 10 15.46 9.41 11.38
C PRO A 10 14.25 9.95 10.58
N CYS A 11 13.05 9.98 11.17
CA CYS A 11 11.84 10.50 10.53
C CYS A 11 11.75 12.04 10.44
N THR A 12 12.74 12.77 10.95
CA THR A 12 12.85 14.23 10.78
C THR A 12 13.51 14.59 9.44
N LEU A 13 12.91 14.17 8.33
CA LEU A 13 13.18 14.80 7.04
C LEU A 13 12.39 16.12 6.97
N PRO A 14 13.00 17.22 6.49
CA PRO A 14 12.32 18.50 6.43
C PRO A 14 11.28 18.47 5.31
N LEU A 15 10.00 18.44 5.67
CA LEU A 15 8.90 18.88 4.81
C LEU A 15 9.01 20.40 4.63
N ALA A 16 9.98 20.86 3.86
CA ALA A 16 10.15 22.27 3.57
C ALA A 16 10.68 22.44 2.15
N THR A 17 9.79 22.40 1.16
CA THR A 17 10.05 23.10 -0.12
C THR A 17 8.83 23.52 -0.92
N TYR A 18 7.59 23.16 -0.58
CA TYR A 18 6.42 23.62 -1.35
C TYR A 18 5.20 23.89 -0.48
N LEU A 19 5.05 25.12 0.00
CA LEU A 19 3.76 25.82 0.18
C LEU A 19 4.01 27.24 0.75
N PRO A 20 3.46 28.31 0.15
CA PRO A 20 3.60 29.66 0.68
C PRO A 20 2.73 29.85 1.92
N ALA A 21 3.23 30.71 2.80
CA ALA A 21 2.69 31.09 4.10
C ALA A 21 1.16 31.25 4.16
N LEU A 22 0.49 30.31 4.83
CA LEU A 22 -0.77 30.58 5.52
C LEU A 22 -0.62 30.10 6.97
N HIS A 23 -0.74 31.06 7.89
CA HIS A 23 -0.73 30.87 9.33
C HIS A 23 -1.82 29.89 9.76
N LEU A 24 -1.43 28.68 10.19
CA LEU A 24 -2.21 27.85 11.11
C LEU A 24 -1.40 27.64 12.40
N PRO A 25 -2.03 27.69 13.58
CA PRO A 25 -1.33 27.53 14.84
C PRO A 25 -0.74 26.12 14.97
N ALA A 26 0.49 26.08 15.45
CA ALA A 26 1.30 24.89 15.67
C ALA A 26 0.71 23.97 16.75
N LEU A 27 -0.24 23.11 16.40
CA LEU A 27 -0.71 22.01 17.24
C LEU A 27 -1.06 20.77 16.40
N PHE A 28 -0.14 20.30 15.57
CA PHE A 28 -0.12 18.91 15.13
C PHE A 28 1.27 18.34 15.41
N SER A 29 1.55 18.16 16.70
CA SER A 29 2.59 17.23 17.11
C SER A 29 2.08 15.84 16.77
N PHE A 30 2.42 15.33 15.59
CA PHE A 30 2.41 13.89 15.32
C PHE A 30 3.51 13.27 16.19
N THR A 31 3.24 13.16 17.50
CA THR A 31 4.00 12.23 18.32
C THR A 31 3.74 10.85 17.74
N CYS A 32 4.78 10.20 17.23
CA CYS A 32 4.78 8.79 16.89
C CYS A 32 4.33 8.03 18.16
N ALA A 33 3.05 7.71 18.25
CA ALA A 33 2.52 6.99 19.39
C ALA A 33 3.16 5.59 19.40
N ASN A 34 3.92 5.35 20.48
CA ASN A 34 4.47 4.12 21.04
C ASN A 34 4.57 2.87 20.13
N PRO A 35 5.77 2.28 20.00
CA PRO A 35 6.09 1.32 18.95
C PRO A 35 5.50 -0.06 19.25
N LEU A 36 4.84 -0.60 18.23
CA LEU A 36 4.82 -2.02 17.90
C LEU A 36 4.51 -3.01 19.05
N THR A 37 3.29 -3.02 19.57
CA THR A 37 2.86 -3.96 20.63
C THR A 37 2.66 -5.41 20.16
N ARG A 38 2.59 -5.65 18.84
CA ARG A 38 2.38 -6.99 18.25
C ARG A 38 3.70 -7.50 17.66
N ALA A 39 4.05 -8.74 17.99
CA ALA A 39 5.28 -9.39 17.53
C ALA A 39 5.35 -9.56 15.99
N ARG A 40 4.21 -9.51 15.30
CA ARG A 40 4.10 -9.58 13.84
C ARG A 40 3.16 -8.51 13.31
N ARG A 41 3.49 -7.93 12.17
CA ARG A 41 2.69 -6.95 11.41
C ARG A 41 2.02 -7.61 10.22
N PRO A 42 0.73 -7.94 10.28
CA PRO A 42 0.01 -8.49 9.15
C PRO A 42 -0.20 -7.42 8.06
N LEU A 43 0.19 -7.74 6.84
CA LEU A 43 0.04 -6.92 5.63
C LEU A 43 -0.91 -7.65 4.67
N GLY A 44 -2.08 -7.07 4.44
CA GLY A 44 -3.09 -7.61 3.53
C GLY A 44 -2.76 -7.36 2.07
N THR A 45 -2.92 -8.38 1.22
CA THR A 45 -2.79 -8.25 -0.25
C THR A 45 -3.64 -9.28 -0.97
N ARG A 46 -3.88 -9.10 -2.26
CA ARG A 46 -4.50 -10.13 -3.12
C ARG A 46 -3.53 -11.28 -3.37
N GLY A 47 -4.06 -12.45 -3.73
CA GLY A 47 -3.27 -13.66 -4.02
C GLY A 47 -2.63 -13.73 -5.40
N SER A 48 -2.80 -12.72 -6.27
CA SER A 48 -2.22 -12.76 -7.62
C SER A 48 -0.70 -12.58 -7.59
N PRO A 49 0.06 -13.14 -8.55
CA PRO A 49 1.52 -13.00 -8.58
C PRO A 49 2.00 -11.54 -8.52
N LEU A 50 1.32 -10.63 -9.22
CA LEU A 50 1.64 -9.20 -9.19
C LEU A 50 1.33 -8.56 -7.84
N ALA A 51 0.20 -8.91 -7.20
CA ALA A 51 -0.15 -8.37 -5.88
C ALA A 51 0.83 -8.83 -4.80
N LEU A 52 1.31 -10.07 -4.88
CA LEU A 52 2.38 -10.58 -4.02
C LEU A 52 3.69 -9.82 -4.27
N ALA A 53 4.08 -9.59 -5.52
CA ALA A 53 5.27 -8.80 -5.83
C ALA A 53 5.22 -7.40 -5.21
N GLN A 54 4.06 -6.74 -5.28
CA GLN A 54 3.83 -5.42 -4.64
C GLN A 54 3.93 -5.48 -3.11
N ALA A 55 3.39 -6.54 -2.50
CA ALA A 55 3.49 -6.76 -1.06
C ALA A 55 4.93 -7.02 -0.60
N TYR A 56 5.70 -7.82 -1.35
CA TYR A 56 7.12 -8.06 -1.08
C TYR A 56 7.96 -6.80 -1.26
N GLU A 57 7.70 -5.99 -2.29
CA GLU A 57 8.38 -4.71 -2.48
C GLU A 57 8.09 -3.74 -1.33
N THR A 58 6.84 -3.68 -0.87
CA THR A 58 6.45 -2.89 0.31
C THR A 58 7.18 -3.37 1.56
N LYS A 59 7.20 -4.70 1.79
CA LYS A 59 7.91 -5.32 2.92
C LYS A 59 9.41 -5.01 2.89
N ARG A 60 10.05 -5.09 1.72
CA ARG A 60 11.48 -4.77 1.54
C ARG A 60 11.77 -3.33 1.96
N ARG A 61 11.01 -2.36 1.44
CA ARG A 61 11.18 -0.93 1.77
C ARG A 61 10.93 -0.63 3.25
N LEU A 62 9.95 -1.31 3.86
CA LEU A 62 9.72 -1.21 5.30
C LEU A 62 10.93 -1.68 6.10
N GLY A 63 11.52 -2.83 5.74
CA GLY A 63 12.74 -3.33 6.40
C GLY A 63 13.97 -2.43 6.20
N GLU A 64 14.09 -1.77 5.06
CA GLU A 64 15.17 -0.81 4.79
C GLU A 64 15.05 0.47 5.62
N THR A 65 13.82 0.89 5.93
CA THR A 65 13.56 2.13 6.67
C THR A 65 13.49 1.90 8.19
N PHE A 66 12.94 0.75 8.60
CA PHE A 66 12.68 0.38 9.99
C PHE A 66 13.41 -0.93 10.31
N PRO A 67 14.59 -0.90 10.96
CA PRO A 67 15.38 -2.09 11.26
C PRO A 67 14.63 -3.18 12.03
N GLU A 68 13.68 -2.80 12.87
CA GLU A 68 12.82 -3.71 13.62
C GLU A 68 11.83 -4.49 12.74
N LEU A 69 11.58 -4.02 11.51
CA LEU A 69 10.76 -4.71 10.51
C LEU A 69 11.58 -5.53 9.51
N ALA A 70 12.92 -5.43 9.56
CA ALA A 70 13.81 -6.21 8.71
C ALA A 70 13.95 -7.67 9.15
N ALA A 71 13.67 -7.97 10.42
CA ALA A 71 13.74 -9.32 10.95
C ALA A 71 12.77 -10.27 10.25
N GLU A 72 13.20 -11.51 10.03
CA GLU A 72 12.35 -12.54 9.44
C GLU A 72 11.09 -12.76 10.29
N GLY A 73 9.93 -12.72 9.65
CA GLY A 73 8.63 -12.84 10.33
C GLY A 73 8.09 -11.57 10.99
N ALA A 74 8.83 -10.45 11.01
CA ALA A 74 8.33 -9.19 11.58
C ALA A 74 7.14 -8.62 10.78
N VAL A 75 7.17 -8.78 9.46
CA VAL A 75 6.04 -8.48 8.55
C VAL A 75 5.52 -9.80 7.95
N GLU A 76 4.25 -10.08 8.21
CA GLU A 76 3.52 -11.26 7.75
C GLU A 76 2.63 -10.88 6.56
N ILE A 77 2.77 -11.56 5.43
CA ILE A 77 1.92 -11.31 4.25
C ILE A 77 0.67 -12.16 4.36
N CYS A 78 -0.49 -11.51 4.44
CA CYS A 78 -1.79 -12.14 4.54
C CYS A 78 -2.51 -12.03 3.19
N THR A 79 -2.64 -13.14 2.48
CA THR A 79 -3.38 -13.20 1.21
C THR A 79 -4.88 -13.24 1.46
N ILE A 80 -5.61 -12.29 0.89
CA ILE A 80 -7.07 -12.15 1.01
C ILE A 80 -7.69 -12.38 -0.36
N MET A 81 -8.64 -13.31 -0.42
CA MET A 81 -9.39 -13.64 -1.64
C MET A 81 -10.50 -12.61 -1.84
N THR A 82 -10.56 -11.96 -3.01
CA THR A 82 -11.61 -10.98 -3.32
C THR A 82 -12.64 -11.57 -4.27
N LYS A 83 -13.83 -10.97 -4.32
CA LYS A 83 -14.85 -11.40 -5.29
C LYS A 83 -14.40 -11.25 -6.74
N GLY A 84 -13.60 -10.23 -7.03
CA GLY A 84 -13.01 -10.04 -8.35
C GLY A 84 -12.00 -11.12 -8.74
N ASP A 85 -11.37 -11.78 -7.77
CA ASP A 85 -10.49 -12.93 -8.03
C ASP A 85 -11.29 -14.21 -8.30
N ALA A 86 -12.51 -14.32 -7.77
CA ALA A 86 -13.36 -15.50 -7.91
C ALA A 86 -14.16 -15.53 -9.22
N ILE A 87 -14.42 -14.37 -9.84
CA ILE A 87 -15.24 -14.25 -11.06
C ILE A 87 -14.30 -13.98 -12.25
N LEU A 88 -13.94 -15.04 -12.99
CA LEU A 88 -13.05 -14.98 -14.16
C LEU A 88 -13.79 -15.16 -15.50
N ASP A 89 -15.07 -15.53 -15.44
CA ASP A 89 -15.89 -15.98 -16.57
C ASP A 89 -16.77 -14.88 -17.17
N LYS A 90 -16.76 -13.67 -16.59
CA LYS A 90 -17.56 -12.53 -17.03
C LYS A 90 -16.70 -11.28 -17.22
N ALA A 91 -17.10 -10.43 -18.15
CA ALA A 91 -16.42 -9.17 -18.37
C ALA A 91 -16.58 -8.26 -17.13
N LEU A 92 -15.52 -7.57 -16.74
CA LEU A 92 -15.54 -6.61 -15.62
C LEU A 92 -16.63 -5.54 -15.77
N SER A 93 -16.93 -5.13 -17.01
CA SER A 93 -18.01 -4.19 -17.33
C SER A 93 -19.40 -4.71 -17.00
N GLU A 94 -19.60 -6.03 -16.98
CA GLU A 94 -20.90 -6.68 -16.75
C GLU A 94 -21.13 -7.04 -15.28
N ILE A 95 -20.05 -7.28 -14.53
CA ILE A 95 -20.12 -7.69 -13.12
C ILE A 95 -20.71 -6.57 -12.26
N GLY A 96 -20.41 -5.30 -12.60
CA GLY A 96 -20.87 -4.15 -11.86
C GLY A 96 -20.42 -4.14 -10.39
N GLY A 97 -20.50 -2.98 -9.74
CA GLY A 97 -20.19 -2.86 -8.31
C GLY A 97 -18.84 -2.19 -8.01
N LYS A 98 -18.89 -1.27 -7.06
CA LYS A 98 -17.72 -0.53 -6.58
C LYS A 98 -16.89 -1.42 -5.65
N GLY A 99 -15.56 -1.41 -5.81
CA GLY A 99 -14.63 -2.09 -4.89
C GLY A 99 -14.54 -3.61 -5.07
N LEU A 100 -14.72 -4.12 -6.29
CA LEU A 100 -14.69 -5.56 -6.60
C LEU A 100 -13.40 -6.27 -6.12
N PHE A 101 -12.29 -5.53 -6.06
CA PHE A 101 -10.98 -6.02 -5.63
C PHE A 101 -10.51 -5.45 -4.29
N THR A 102 -11.29 -4.59 -3.63
CA THR A 102 -10.86 -3.93 -2.38
C THR A 102 -11.75 -4.27 -1.20
N LYS A 103 -13.01 -4.65 -1.42
CA LYS A 103 -13.99 -4.81 -0.34
C LYS A 103 -13.53 -5.78 0.76
N GLU A 104 -13.04 -6.97 0.39
CA GLU A 104 -12.60 -7.95 1.38
C GLU A 104 -11.33 -7.49 2.12
N LEU A 105 -10.43 -6.75 1.45
CA LEU A 105 -9.25 -6.14 2.09
C LEU A 105 -9.65 -5.03 3.05
N ASP A 106 -10.61 -4.19 2.68
CA ASP A 106 -11.14 -3.11 3.52
C ASP A 106 -11.80 -3.69 4.78
N VAL A 107 -12.53 -4.80 4.66
CA VAL A 107 -13.12 -5.53 5.81
C VAL A 107 -12.05 -6.06 6.74
N SER A 108 -11.01 -6.74 6.22
CA SER A 108 -9.91 -7.23 7.06
C SER A 108 -9.15 -6.10 7.76
N LEU A 109 -8.98 -4.94 7.10
CA LEU A 109 -8.38 -3.76 7.69
C LEU A 109 -9.24 -3.17 8.82
N MET A 110 -10.55 -3.04 8.59
CA MET A 110 -11.49 -2.53 9.60
C MET A 110 -11.61 -3.47 10.81
N ASN A 111 -11.56 -4.79 10.58
CA ASN A 111 -11.57 -5.81 11.63
C ASN A 111 -10.23 -5.92 12.38
N LYS A 112 -9.19 -5.18 11.98
CA LYS A 112 -7.82 -5.26 12.52
C LYS A 112 -7.21 -6.66 12.38
N GLU A 113 -7.64 -7.42 11.37
CA GLU A 113 -7.03 -8.67 10.96
C GLU A 113 -5.67 -8.39 10.31
N VAL A 114 -5.58 -7.30 9.56
CA VAL A 114 -4.36 -6.75 8.95
C VAL A 114 -4.13 -5.31 9.42
N ASP A 115 -2.88 -4.90 9.50
CA ASP A 115 -2.50 -3.55 9.92
C ASP A 115 -2.52 -2.56 8.75
N ILE A 116 -2.13 -3.04 7.55
CA ILE A 116 -2.11 -2.28 6.30
C ILE A 116 -2.51 -3.18 5.13
N CYS A 117 -3.03 -2.59 4.06
CA CYS A 117 -3.30 -3.27 2.80
C CYS A 117 -2.47 -2.66 1.66
N VAL A 118 -1.99 -3.52 0.75
CA VAL A 118 -1.26 -3.11 -0.46
C VAL A 118 -2.15 -3.31 -1.69
N HIS A 119 -2.24 -2.28 -2.51
CA HIS A 119 -3.08 -2.28 -3.71
C HIS A 119 -2.31 -1.73 -4.91
N SER A 120 -2.72 -2.19 -6.11
CA SER A 120 -2.50 -1.43 -7.32
C SER A 120 -3.42 -0.21 -7.31
N MET A 121 -2.86 1.00 -7.40
CA MET A 121 -3.63 2.23 -7.24
C MET A 121 -4.79 2.38 -8.25
N LYS A 122 -4.65 1.79 -9.45
CA LYS A 122 -5.71 1.76 -10.46
C LYS A 122 -6.98 1.02 -10.03
N ASP A 123 -6.86 0.10 -9.07
CA ASP A 123 -7.96 -0.74 -8.60
C ASP A 123 -8.63 -0.17 -7.34
N VAL A 124 -8.10 0.93 -6.78
CA VAL A 124 -8.65 1.59 -5.59
C VAL A 124 -9.85 2.45 -5.97
N PRO A 125 -11.01 2.30 -5.31
CA PRO A 125 -12.17 3.15 -5.54
C PRO A 125 -11.89 4.63 -5.29
N THR A 126 -12.55 5.50 -6.04
CA THR A 126 -12.46 6.96 -5.84
C THR A 126 -12.96 7.43 -4.48
N TRP A 127 -13.87 6.67 -3.88
CA TRP A 127 -14.39 6.90 -2.52
C TRP A 127 -13.87 5.83 -1.60
N LEU A 128 -13.03 6.22 -0.64
CA LEU A 128 -12.53 5.33 0.40
C LEU A 128 -13.63 5.00 1.40
N VAL A 129 -13.56 3.80 1.99
CA VAL A 129 -14.48 3.37 3.05
C VAL A 129 -14.23 4.23 4.29
N PRO A 130 -15.27 4.78 4.94
CA PRO A 130 -15.10 5.55 6.18
C PRO A 130 -14.30 4.76 7.22
N GLY A 131 -13.34 5.44 7.86
CA GLY A 131 -12.42 4.81 8.82
C GLY A 131 -11.15 4.23 8.20
N THR A 132 -11.03 4.25 6.87
CA THR A 132 -9.78 3.94 6.16
C THR A 132 -9.13 5.20 5.61
N VAL A 133 -7.82 5.15 5.41
CA VAL A 133 -7.03 6.24 4.81
C VAL A 133 -6.03 5.66 3.81
N LEU A 134 -5.70 6.44 2.77
CA LEU A 134 -4.64 6.11 1.81
C LEU A 134 -3.54 7.18 1.90
N PRO A 135 -2.63 7.08 2.88
CA PRO A 135 -1.62 8.11 3.14
C PRO A 135 -0.32 7.90 2.36
N CYS A 136 -0.16 6.76 1.68
CA CYS A 136 1.11 6.34 1.10
C CYS A 136 0.94 5.86 -0.34
N ASN A 137 1.84 6.31 -1.21
CA ASN A 137 2.08 5.73 -2.53
C ASN A 137 3.58 5.49 -2.67
N LEU A 138 3.96 4.31 -3.16
CA LEU A 138 5.35 4.04 -3.52
C LEU A 138 5.76 4.86 -4.76
N PRO A 139 7.06 5.04 -5.01
CA PRO A 139 7.54 5.66 -6.25
C PRO A 139 6.89 4.99 -7.47
N ARG A 140 6.36 5.81 -8.37
CA ARG A 140 5.55 5.35 -9.49
C ARG A 140 6.44 4.68 -10.54
N GLU A 141 6.04 3.48 -10.95
CA GLU A 141 6.63 2.78 -12.09
C GLU A 141 6.16 3.34 -13.44
N ASP A 142 6.71 2.81 -14.54
CA ASP A 142 6.29 3.15 -15.90
C ASP A 142 4.77 3.07 -16.06
N THR A 143 4.18 4.13 -16.60
CA THR A 143 2.73 4.29 -16.76
C THR A 143 2.23 3.93 -18.15
N ARG A 144 3.12 3.54 -19.06
CA ARG A 144 2.77 3.24 -20.45
C ARG A 144 2.08 1.88 -20.56
N ASP A 145 1.10 1.81 -21.44
CA ASP A 145 0.58 0.52 -21.89
C ASP A 145 1.62 -0.19 -22.77
N ALA A 146 1.64 -1.52 -22.69
CA ALA A 146 2.49 -2.36 -23.51
C ALA A 146 1.68 -3.05 -24.61
N PHE A 147 2.16 -2.97 -25.84
CA PHE A 147 1.64 -3.78 -26.95
C PHE A 147 2.30 -5.16 -26.92
N ILE A 148 1.48 -6.21 -26.85
CA ILE A 148 1.95 -7.61 -26.82
C ILE A 148 1.26 -8.33 -27.98
N SER A 149 2.05 -8.80 -28.95
CA SER A 149 1.56 -9.57 -30.10
C SER A 149 2.64 -10.54 -30.58
N GLU A 150 2.20 -11.72 -31.02
CA GLU A 150 3.07 -12.69 -31.68
C GLU A 150 3.28 -12.37 -33.18
N LYS A 151 2.40 -11.57 -33.79
CA LYS A 151 2.30 -11.42 -35.25
C LYS A 151 2.74 -10.05 -35.78
N ALA A 152 2.62 -9.00 -34.99
CA ALA A 152 2.98 -7.64 -35.37
C ALA A 152 3.90 -7.01 -34.33
N SER A 153 4.73 -6.06 -34.75
CA SER A 153 5.62 -5.31 -33.85
C SER A 153 4.97 -4.07 -33.24
N ASN A 154 3.85 -3.60 -33.80
CA ASN A 154 3.09 -2.44 -33.34
C ASN A 154 1.64 -2.52 -33.84
N ILE A 155 0.78 -1.63 -33.31
CA ILE A 155 -0.66 -1.58 -33.63
C ILE A 155 -0.90 -1.35 -35.13
N ALA A 156 -0.08 -0.51 -35.78
CA ALA A 156 -0.24 -0.20 -37.21
C ALA A 156 0.10 -1.37 -38.14
N GLY A 157 0.77 -2.41 -37.63
CA GLY A 157 1.08 -3.64 -38.36
C GLY A 157 0.05 -4.75 -38.20
N LEU A 158 -1.08 -4.50 -37.52
CA LEU A 158 -2.19 -5.46 -37.46
C LEU A 158 -2.96 -5.49 -38.80
N PRO A 159 -3.37 -6.67 -39.30
CA PRO A 159 -4.10 -6.81 -40.56
C PRO A 159 -5.53 -6.27 -40.50
#